data_AF-A0A963NKG0-F1
#
_entry.id   AF-A0A963NKG0-F1
#
_cell.length_a   1.000
_cell.length_b   1.000
_cell.length_c   1.000
_cell.angle_alpha   90.00
_cell.angle_beta   90.00
_cell.angle_gamma   90.00
#
_symmetry.space_group_name_H-M   'P 1'
#
loop_
_entity.id
_entity.type
_entity.pdbx_description
1 polymer ?
#
loop_
_entity_poly.entity_id
_entity_poly.type
_entity_poly.pdbx_seq_one_letter_code
_entity_poly.pdbx_strand_id
1 'polypeptide(L)' 'GDYCAGPNHVLPTSGTARFSSPLGVYDFQKRSSIIEVSEAGAQVLGPMAAALAYGEGLQAHARAAELRLK' A
#
# COMPACT_ATOMS: atom_id res chain seq x y z
N GLY A 1 27.51 -15.86 10.97
CA GLY A 1 26.17 -15.86 10.36
C GLY A 1 25.78 -17.27 9.99
N ASP A 2 26.63 -17.93 9.21
CA ASP A 2 26.31 -19.14 8.44
C ASP A 2 25.88 -20.38 9.22
N TYR A 3 26.12 -20.42 10.53
CA TYR A 3 25.84 -21.59 11.34
C TYR A 3 25.01 -21.25 12.59
N CYS A 4 25.63 -20.76 13.67
CA CYS A 4 24.99 -20.68 14.98
C CYS A 4 24.79 -19.26 15.54
N ALA A 5 25.07 -18.22 14.76
CA ALA A 5 25.08 -16.85 15.26
C ALA A 5 23.67 -16.20 15.32
N GLY A 6 22.68 -16.76 14.62
CA GLY A 6 21.30 -16.26 14.57
C GLY A 6 20.84 -15.61 13.25
N PRO A 7 21.64 -14.73 12.59
CA PRO A 7 21.27 -14.15 11.30
C PRO A 7 21.16 -15.20 10.18
N ASN A 8 20.28 -14.95 9.21
CA ASN A 8 20.15 -15.80 8.03
C ASN A 8 21.27 -15.53 7.03
N HIS A 9 21.97 -16.57 6.59
CA HIS A 9 23.04 -16.49 5.58
C HIS A 9 22.55 -16.58 4.13
N VAL A 10 21.24 -16.74 3.92
CA VAL A 10 20.64 -16.60 2.59
C VAL A 10 20.55 -15.11 2.28
N LEU A 11 21.59 -14.61 1.59
CA LEU A 11 21.81 -13.20 1.32
C LEU A 11 21.68 -12.86 -0.18
N PRO A 12 21.31 -11.62 -0.52
CA PRO A 12 21.36 -11.14 -1.90
C PRO A 12 22.80 -11.08 -2.43
N THR A 13 23.03 -11.60 -3.63
CA THR A 13 24.34 -11.63 -4.31
C THR A 13 24.34 -10.82 -5.60
N SER A 14 25.48 -10.74 -6.30
CA SER A 14 25.60 -10.05 -7.60
C SER A 14 25.11 -8.58 -7.60
N GLY A 15 25.36 -7.86 -6.49
CA GLY A 15 25.01 -6.44 -6.33
C GLY A 15 23.55 -6.14 -5.98
N THR A 16 22.71 -7.16 -5.80
CA THR A 16 21.28 -7.00 -5.46
C THR A 16 21.05 -6.51 -4.03
N ALA A 17 22.06 -6.58 -3.16
CA ALA A 17 22.02 -5.99 -1.81
C ALA A 17 21.75 -4.47 -1.79
N ARG A 18 21.85 -3.77 -2.93
CA ARG A 18 21.45 -2.36 -3.06
C ARG A 18 19.93 -2.14 -2.92
N PHE A 19 19.11 -3.17 -3.17
CA PHE A 19 17.65 -3.07 -3.17
C PHE A 19 16.93 -4.28 -2.57
N SER A 20 17.66 -5.32 -2.15
CA SER A 20 17.14 -6.53 -1.51
C SER A 20 17.70 -6.70 -0.10
N SER A 21 16.94 -7.37 0.76
CA SER A 21 17.34 -7.69 2.14
C SER A 21 17.73 -9.17 2.27
N PRO A 22 18.48 -9.56 3.33
CA PRO A 22 18.63 -10.95 3.74
C PRO A 22 17.28 -11.65 3.90
N LEU A 23 17.22 -12.97 3.63
CA LEU A 23 16.01 -13.76 3.88
C LEU A 23 15.63 -13.69 5.36
N GLY A 24 14.39 -13.34 5.65
CA GLY A 24 13.84 -13.26 6.98
C GLY A 24 12.37 -13.68 7.02
N VAL A 25 11.76 -13.57 8.20
CA VAL A 25 10.35 -13.95 8.38
C VAL A 25 9.39 -13.14 7.52
N TYR A 26 9.78 -11.93 7.09
CA TYR A 26 8.92 -11.06 6.27
C TYR A 26 8.79 -11.55 4.82
N ASP A 27 9.75 -12.33 4.31
CA ASP A 27 9.66 -12.91 2.96
C ASP A 27 8.54 -13.96 2.85
N PHE A 28 8.10 -14.50 3.98
CA PHE A 28 7.02 -15.48 4.10
C PHE A 28 5.70 -14.86 4.57
N GLN A 29 5.65 -13.54 4.76
CA GLN A 29 4.45 -12.82 5.18
C GLN A 29 3.94 -11.94 4.04
N LYS A 30 2.61 -11.79 3.97
CA LYS A 30 1.96 -10.75 3.16
C LYS A 30 1.36 -9.70 4.09
N ARG A 31 1.51 -8.42 3.72
CA ARG A 31 0.94 -7.29 4.45
C ARG A 31 -0.27 -6.75 3.67
N SER A 32 -1.41 -6.64 4.34
CA SER A 32 -2.63 -6.08 3.77
C SER A 32 -3.00 -4.80 4.51
N SER A 33 -3.33 -3.74 3.79
CA SER A 33 -3.83 -2.49 4.36
C SER A 33 -5.34 -2.57 4.54
N ILE A 34 -5.84 -2.12 5.69
CA ILE A 34 -7.26 -1.97 5.97
C ILE A 34 -7.54 -0.48 6.16
N ILE A 35 -8.51 0.04 5.42
CA ILE A 35 -8.90 1.45 5.46
C ILE A 35 -10.42 1.51 5.65
N GLU A 36 -10.85 2.26 6.65
CA GLU A 36 -12.24 2.58 6.92
C GLU A 36 -12.42 4.10 6.88
N VAL A 37 -13.48 4.56 6.20
CA VAL A 37 -13.80 5.98 6.10
C VAL A 37 -15.17 6.20 6.72
N SER A 38 -15.22 7.01 7.78
CA SER A 38 -16.47 7.40 8.41
C SER A 38 -17.30 8.28 7.47
N GLU A 39 -18.60 8.40 7.73
CA GLU A 39 -19.47 9.28 6.94
C GLU A 39 -18.96 10.73 6.90
N ALA A 40 -18.54 11.27 8.05
CA ALA A 40 -17.95 12.61 8.13
C ALA A 40 -16.64 12.70 7.33
N GLY A 41 -15.80 11.66 7.39
CA GLY A 41 -14.59 11.56 6.58
C GLY A 41 -14.89 11.56 5.08
N ALA A 42 -15.94 10.87 4.66
CA ALA A 42 -16.38 10.84 3.26
C ALA A 42 -16.85 12.22 2.78
N GLN A 43 -17.51 13.02 3.64
CA GLN A 43 -17.87 14.40 3.28
C GLN A 43 -16.65 15.28 3.02
N VAL A 44 -15.55 15.05 3.76
CA VAL A 44 -14.31 15.83 3.62
C VAL A 44 -13.47 15.34 2.42
N LEU A 45 -13.30 14.03 2.28
CA LEU A 45 -12.41 13.43 1.27
C LEU A 45 -13.09 13.26 -0.10
N GLY A 46 -14.42 13.07 -0.13
CA GLY A 46 -15.19 12.78 -1.33
C GLY A 46 -15.04 13.85 -2.43
N PRO A 47 -15.12 15.16 -2.13
CA PRO A 47 -14.95 16.20 -3.15
C PRO A 47 -13.55 16.18 -3.79
N MET A 48 -12.50 15.95 -2.99
CA MET A 48 -11.13 15.83 -3.51
C MET A 48 -10.97 14.57 -4.37
N ALA A 49 -11.48 13.43 -3.90
CA ALA A 49 -11.43 12.17 -4.64
C ALA A 49 -12.16 12.28 -5.99
N ALA A 50 -13.33 12.94 -6.02
CA ALA A 50 -14.08 13.20 -7.23
C ALA A 50 -13.34 14.13 -8.20
N ALA A 51 -12.76 15.21 -7.70
CA ALA A 51 -11.98 16.16 -8.52
C ALA A 51 -10.78 15.48 -9.18
N LEU A 52 -10.02 14.68 -8.43
CA LEU A 52 -8.90 13.90 -8.97
C LEU A 52 -9.39 12.89 -10.03
N ALA A 53 -10.44 12.13 -9.72
CA ALA A 53 -10.98 11.13 -10.63
C ALA A 53 -11.53 11.74 -11.94
N TYR A 54 -12.15 12.94 -11.89
CA TYR A 54 -12.53 13.65 -13.11
C TYR A 54 -11.33 14.12 -13.93
N GLY A 55 -10.29 14.63 -13.26
CA GLY A 55 -9.03 15.01 -13.91
C GLY A 55 -8.34 13.84 -14.62
N GLU A 56 -8.50 12.63 -14.12
CA GLU A 56 -7.97 11.39 -14.69
C GLU A 56 -8.91 10.74 -15.74
N GLY A 57 -10.10 11.30 -15.98
CA GLY A 57 -11.09 10.72 -16.89
C GLY A 57 -11.78 9.46 -16.36
N LEU A 58 -11.84 9.27 -15.04
CA LEU A 58 -12.41 8.12 -14.34
C LEU A 58 -13.78 8.46 -13.72
N GLN A 59 -14.79 8.72 -14.55
CA GLN A 59 -16.08 9.24 -14.10
C GLN A 59 -16.79 8.31 -13.12
N ALA A 60 -16.67 6.99 -13.28
CA ALA A 60 -17.27 6.02 -12.35
C ALA A 60 -16.68 6.13 -10.93
N HIS A 61 -15.38 6.39 -10.82
CA HIS A 61 -14.72 6.59 -9.53
C HIS A 61 -15.19 7.89 -8.87
N ALA A 62 -15.29 8.97 -9.65
CA ALA A 62 -15.82 10.25 -9.14
C ALA A 62 -17.26 10.11 -8.65
N ARG A 63 -18.13 9.50 -9.46
CA ARG A 63 -19.54 9.26 -9.07
C ARG A 63 -19.65 8.40 -7.81
N ALA A 64 -18.79 7.40 -7.64
CA ALA A 64 -18.80 6.59 -6.42
C ALA A 64 -18.52 7.42 -5.16
N ALA A 65 -17.62 8.40 -5.23
CA ALA A 65 -17.37 9.33 -4.12
C ALA A 65 -18.55 10.28 -3.90
N GLU A 66 -19.08 10.88 -4.97
CA GLU A 66 -20.18 11.85 -4.92
C GLU A 66 -21.49 11.26 -4.38
N LEU A 67 -21.80 10.00 -4.71
CA LEU A 67 -23.01 9.31 -4.22
C LEU A 67 -23.07 9.15 -2.70
N ARG A 68 -21.95 9.39 -2.01
CA ARG A 68 -21.84 9.32 -0.55
C ARG A 68 -21.86 10.70 0.11
N LEU A 69 -21.93 11.77 -0.68
CA LEU A 69 -22.07 13.14 -0.17
C LEU A 69 -23.54 13.43 0.19
N LYS A 70 -23.74 14.29 1.19
CA LYS A 70 -25.06 14.78 1.61
C LYS A 70 -25.38 16.15 1.03
#